data_AF-A0A1B6EI65-F1
#
_entry.id   AF-A0A1B6EI65-F1
#
_cell.length_a   1.000
_cell.length_b   1.000
_cell.length_c   1.000
_cell.angle_alpha   90.00
_cell.angle_beta   90.00
_cell.angle_gamma   90.00
#
_symmetry.space_group_name_H-M   'P 1'
#
loop_
_entity.id
_entity.type
_entity.pdbx_description
1 polymer ?
#
loop_
_entity_poly.entity_id
_entity_poly.type
_entity_poly.pdbx_seq_one_letter_code
_entity_poly.pdbx_strand_id
1 'polypeptide(L)'
;VSLGQGCIAYTPHESSKSKLILKLLSTCGHCFEIEEKYFDVFTALAGSGPAFICLITEALADGAVKMGLSRNLALEVATKMISGTAALLLQDKNHPAILKDQICSAGGMSIAGIHALE
;
A
#
# COMPACT_ATOMS: atom_id res chain seq x y z
N VAL A 1 -10.29 14.67 -7.04
CA VAL A 1 -10.94 13.87 -5.97
C VAL A 1 -9.85 13.39 -5.04
N SER A 2 -9.92 13.70 -3.75
CA SER A 2 -8.96 13.21 -2.74
C SER A 2 -9.58 12.05 -1.99
N LEU A 3 -8.84 10.95 -1.80
CA LEU A 3 -9.31 9.76 -1.07
C LEU A 3 -9.10 9.88 0.45
N GLY A 4 -8.38 10.90 0.93
CA GLY A 4 -8.12 11.09 2.36
C GLY A 4 -7.32 9.96 3.01
N GLN A 5 -6.59 9.16 2.22
CA GLN A 5 -5.81 8.01 2.68
C GLN A 5 -4.29 8.26 2.62
N GLY A 6 -3.87 9.52 2.69
CA GLY A 6 -2.45 9.85 2.77
C GLY A 6 -1.82 9.33 4.07
N CYS A 7 -0.50 9.20 4.08
CA CYS A 7 0.29 8.96 5.28
C CYS A 7 1.10 10.22 5.59
N ILE A 8 0.96 10.75 6.80
CA ILE A 8 1.56 12.01 7.21
C ILE A 8 2.40 11.74 8.46
N ALA A 9 3.68 12.10 8.44
CA ALA A 9 4.53 12.03 9.62
C ALA A 9 4.53 13.35 10.39
N TYR A 10 4.60 13.28 11.71
CA TYR A 10 4.84 14.44 12.57
C TYR A 10 5.64 14.05 13.81
N THR A 11 6.29 15.04 14.41
CA THR A 11 6.89 14.96 15.76
C THR A 11 6.16 15.94 16.67
N PRO A 12 5.76 15.55 17.90
CA PRO A 12 5.01 16.41 18.78
C PRO A 12 5.90 17.53 19.31
N HIS A 13 5.35 18.75 19.35
CA HIS A 13 5.92 19.88 20.08
C HIS A 13 4.86 20.43 21.02
N GLU A 14 5.23 20.80 22.25
CA GLU A 14 4.33 21.33 23.30
C GLU A 14 3.81 22.74 22.95
N SER A 15 2.96 22.85 21.93
CA SER A 15 2.31 24.10 21.55
C SER A 15 0.81 23.89 21.34
N SER A 16 0.01 24.89 21.74
CA SER A 16 -1.43 24.90 21.47
C SER A 16 -1.77 24.83 19.99
N LYS A 17 -0.84 25.24 19.10
CA LYS A 17 -0.97 25.18 17.64
C LYS A 17 -0.86 23.74 17.10
N SER A 18 -0.12 22.88 17.78
CA SER A 18 0.13 21.49 17.34
C SER A 18 -1.19 20.69 17.21
N LYS A 19 -2.13 20.86 18.14
CA LYS A 19 -3.44 20.19 18.10
C LYS A 19 -4.31 20.62 16.91
N LEU A 20 -4.27 21.92 16.57
CA LEU A 20 -5.01 22.44 15.43
C LEU A 20 -4.43 21.92 14.11
N ILE A 21 -3.10 21.92 13.99
CA ILE A 21 -2.39 21.41 12.81
C ILE A 21 -2.69 19.92 12.62
N LEU A 22 -2.61 19.11 13.67
CA LEU A 22 -2.94 17.68 13.59
C LEU A 22 -4.38 17.43 13.16
N LYS A 23 -5.34 18.21 13.68
CA LYS A 23 -6.74 18.12 13.27
C LYS A 23 -6.93 18.44 11.78
N LEU A 24 -6.22 19.43 11.25
CA LEU A 24 -6.25 19.78 9.83
C LEU A 24 -5.60 18.68 8.97
N LEU A 25 -4.41 18.21 9.34
CA LEU A 25 -3.68 17.17 8.61
C LEU A 25 -4.46 15.85 8.57
N SER A 26 -5.18 15.52 9.64
CA SER A 26 -6.00 14.30 9.73
C SER A 26 -7.13 14.25 8.70
N THR A 27 -7.49 15.38 8.06
CA THR A 27 -8.47 15.41 6.96
C THR A 27 -7.89 14.90 5.63
N CYS A 28 -6.57 14.88 5.50
CA CYS A 28 -5.85 14.47 4.30
C CYS A 28 -5.35 13.02 4.38
N GLY A 29 -5.34 12.42 5.56
CA GLY A 29 -4.73 11.11 5.78
C GLY A 29 -4.55 10.75 7.25
N HIS A 30 -3.88 9.62 7.47
CA HIS A 30 -3.49 9.17 8.80
C HIS A 30 -2.19 9.85 9.24
N CYS A 31 -2.19 10.41 10.44
CA CYS A 31 -1.02 11.05 11.04
C CYS A 31 -0.27 10.06 11.94
N PHE A 32 1.00 9.83 11.62
CA PHE A 32 1.92 8.97 12.36
C PHE A 32 2.87 9.84 13.19
N GLU A 33 2.90 9.58 14.49
CA GLU A 33 3.89 10.18 15.38
C GLU A 33 5.21 9.42 15.23
N ILE A 34 6.27 10.12 14.83
CA ILE A 34 7.60 9.53 14.67
C ILE A 34 8.70 10.44 15.24
N GLU A 35 9.82 9.85 15.61
CA GLU A 35 11.05 10.59 15.91
C GLU A 35 11.61 11.26 14.64
N GLU A 36 12.20 12.45 14.79
CA GLU A 36 12.73 13.25 13.68
C GLU A 36 13.73 12.48 12.80
N LYS A 37 14.56 11.62 13.42
CA LYS A 37 15.53 10.76 12.72
C LYS A 37 14.90 9.79 11.70
N TYR A 38 13.61 9.52 11.79
CA TYR A 38 12.90 8.62 10.87
C TYR A 38 12.23 9.34 9.68
N PHE A 39 12.27 10.67 9.60
CA PHE A 39 11.58 11.42 8.55
C PHE A 39 12.06 11.05 7.14
N ASP A 40 13.37 10.88 6.94
CA ASP A 40 13.92 10.52 5.63
C ASP A 40 13.41 9.14 5.18
N VAL A 41 13.46 8.16 6.08
CA VAL A 41 12.99 6.79 5.82
C VAL A 41 11.48 6.74 5.63
N PHE A 42 10.72 7.46 6.45
CA PHE A 42 9.26 7.57 6.29
C PHE A 42 8.91 8.21 4.95
N THR A 43 9.63 9.24 4.53
CA THR A 43 9.40 9.91 3.23
C THR A 43 9.75 8.99 2.06
N ALA A 44 10.86 8.24 2.16
CA ALA A 44 11.21 7.24 1.17
C ALA A 44 10.11 6.16 1.05
N LEU A 45 9.56 5.69 2.16
CA LEU A 45 8.52 4.67 2.18
C LEU A 45 7.15 5.22 1.75
N ALA A 46 6.61 6.21 2.45
CA ALA A 46 5.25 6.70 2.26
C ALA A 46 5.14 7.73 1.13
N GLY A 47 6.16 8.58 0.96
CA GLY A 47 6.19 9.60 -0.09
C GLY A 47 6.51 9.02 -1.46
N SER A 48 7.50 8.12 -1.55
CA SER A 48 7.89 7.48 -2.82
C SER A 48 7.19 6.15 -3.08
N GLY A 49 6.67 5.48 -2.04
CA GLY A 49 5.97 4.19 -2.14
C GLY A 49 4.89 4.09 -3.21
N PRO A 50 4.03 5.12 -3.41
CA PRO A 50 3.03 5.10 -4.47
C PRO A 50 3.63 4.87 -5.87
N ALA A 51 4.83 5.37 -6.16
CA ALA A 51 5.50 5.14 -7.45
C ALA A 51 5.87 3.66 -7.64
N PHE A 52 6.30 2.98 -6.57
CA PHE A 52 6.59 1.54 -6.62
C PHE A 52 5.30 0.74 -6.85
N ILE A 53 4.19 1.12 -6.21
CA ILE A 53 2.89 0.47 -6.43
C ILE A 53 2.38 0.70 -7.85
N CYS A 54 2.58 1.89 -8.44
CA CYS A 54 2.26 2.14 -9.84
C CYS A 54 3.01 1.17 -10.78
N LEU A 55 4.32 1.04 -10.59
CA LEU A 55 5.14 0.12 -11.38
C LEU A 55 4.71 -1.34 -11.22
N ILE A 56 4.43 -1.78 -10.00
CA ILE A 56 3.93 -3.14 -9.72
C ILE A 56 2.58 -3.37 -10.41
N THR A 57 1.67 -2.40 -10.34
CA THR A 57 0.34 -2.48 -10.98
C THR A 57 0.47 -2.60 -12.49
N GLU A 58 1.36 -1.81 -13.09
CA GLU A 58 1.65 -1.85 -14.52
C GLU A 58 2.23 -3.20 -14.94
N ALA A 59 3.22 -3.72 -14.21
CA ALA A 59 3.86 -5.00 -14.49
C ALA A 59 2.88 -6.18 -14.37
N LEU A 60 1.99 -6.17 -13.36
CA LEU A 60 0.93 -7.17 -13.22
C LEU A 60 -0.04 -7.15 -14.41
N ALA A 61 -0.42 -5.95 -14.85
CA ALA A 61 -1.29 -5.79 -16.02
C ALA A 61 -0.58 -6.24 -17.31
N ASP A 62 0.70 -5.93 -17.50
CA ASP A 62 1.51 -6.40 -18.62
C ASP A 62 1.59 -7.93 -18.67
N GLY A 63 1.84 -8.58 -17.52
CA GLY A 63 1.83 -10.03 -17.41
C GLY A 63 0.49 -10.63 -17.81
N ALA A 64 -0.61 -10.06 -17.35
CA ALA A 64 -1.97 -10.47 -17.73
C ALA A 64 -2.26 -10.28 -19.25
N VAL A 65 -1.81 -9.17 -19.84
CA VAL A 65 -1.96 -8.91 -21.28
C VAL A 65 -1.16 -9.91 -22.10
N LYS A 66 0.08 -10.23 -21.68
CA LYS A 66 0.90 -11.28 -22.30
C LYS A 66 0.19 -12.64 -22.30
N MET A 67 -0.65 -12.90 -21.29
CA MET A 67 -1.45 -14.12 -21.18
C MET A 67 -2.83 -14.03 -21.86
N GLY A 68 -3.14 -12.92 -22.53
CA GLY A 68 -4.32 -12.79 -23.40
C GLY A 68 -5.45 -11.90 -22.88
N LEU A 69 -5.31 -11.24 -21.72
CA LEU A 69 -6.31 -10.27 -21.28
C LEU A 69 -6.23 -8.96 -22.06
N SER A 70 -7.36 -8.27 -22.20
CA SER A 70 -7.35 -6.90 -22.73
C SER A 70 -6.67 -5.96 -21.74
N ARG A 71 -5.94 -4.96 -22.24
CA ARG A 71 -5.23 -3.98 -21.41
C ARG A 71 -6.14 -3.31 -20.37
N ASN A 72 -7.34 -2.91 -20.77
CA ASN A 72 -8.28 -2.21 -19.89
C ASN A 72 -8.73 -3.11 -18.73
N LEU A 73 -9.09 -4.36 -19.02
CA LEU A 73 -9.50 -5.31 -17.99
C LEU A 73 -8.34 -5.67 -17.08
N ALA A 74 -7.14 -5.89 -17.62
CA ALA A 74 -5.94 -6.21 -16.85
C ALA A 74 -5.60 -5.11 -15.83
N LEU A 75 -5.61 -3.84 -16.26
CA LEU A 75 -5.38 -2.71 -15.38
C LEU A 75 -6.46 -2.56 -14.30
N GLU A 76 -7.74 -2.74 -14.66
CA GLU A 76 -8.83 -2.66 -13.70
C GLU A 76 -8.72 -3.76 -12.63
N VAL A 77 -8.47 -5.00 -13.06
CA VAL A 77 -8.30 -6.15 -12.15
C VAL A 77 -7.08 -5.95 -11.25
N ALA A 78 -5.92 -5.56 -11.79
CA ALA A 78 -4.71 -5.34 -11.00
C ALA A 78 -4.92 -4.25 -9.93
N THR A 79 -5.53 -3.12 -10.32
CA THR A 79 -5.80 -2.00 -9.41
C THR A 79 -6.77 -2.39 -8.29
N LYS A 80 -7.88 -3.05 -8.63
CA LYS A 80 -8.87 -3.50 -7.63
C LYS A 80 -8.29 -4.57 -6.70
N MET A 81 -7.49 -5.50 -7.24
CA MET A 81 -6.83 -6.53 -6.46
C MET A 81 -5.86 -5.93 -5.43
N ILE A 82 -5.00 -4.99 -5.83
CA ILE A 82 -4.08 -4.30 -4.92
C ILE A 82 -4.86 -3.54 -3.83
N SER A 83 -5.90 -2.79 -4.21
CA SER A 83 -6.73 -2.06 -3.24
C SER A 83 -7.42 -3.00 -2.24
N GLY A 84 -7.93 -4.15 -2.70
CA GLY A 84 -8.58 -5.14 -1.84
C GLY A 84 -7.59 -5.78 -0.87
N THR A 85 -6.42 -6.18 -1.35
CA THR A 85 -5.36 -6.76 -0.51
C THR A 85 -4.86 -5.77 0.54
N ALA A 86 -4.65 -4.50 0.17
CA ALA A 86 -4.28 -3.45 1.12
C ALA A 86 -5.36 -3.24 2.19
N ALA A 87 -6.64 -3.25 1.81
CA ALA A 87 -7.74 -3.14 2.77
C ALA A 87 -7.78 -4.33 3.75
N LEU A 88 -7.52 -5.55 3.28
CA LEU A 88 -7.41 -6.73 4.13
C LEU A 88 -6.24 -6.62 5.12
N LEU A 89 -5.07 -6.15 4.67
CA LEU A 89 -3.91 -5.94 5.55
C LEU A 89 -4.14 -4.82 6.58
N LEU A 90 -4.99 -3.83 6.29
CA LEU A 90 -5.36 -2.80 7.25
C LEU A 90 -6.39 -3.29 8.28
N GLN A 91 -7.28 -4.21 7.88
CA GLN A 91 -8.26 -4.82 8.77
C GLN A 91 -7.64 -5.92 9.64
N ASP A 92 -6.80 -6.75 9.03
CA ASP A 92 -6.13 -7.85 9.68
C ASP A 92 -4.82 -7.37 10.32
N LYS A 93 -4.79 -7.31 11.66
CA LYS A 93 -3.58 -6.92 12.42
C LYS A 93 -2.54 -8.05 12.48
N ASN A 94 -2.75 -9.14 11.76
CA ASN A 94 -1.83 -10.25 11.67
C ASN A 94 -0.62 -9.93 10.78
N HIS A 95 0.43 -10.73 10.92
CA HIS A 95 1.61 -10.65 10.07
C HIS A 95 1.23 -10.92 8.59
N PRO A 96 1.74 -10.17 7.59
CA PRO A 96 1.39 -10.33 6.17
C PRO A 96 1.58 -11.74 5.63
N ALA A 97 2.53 -12.50 6.18
CA ALA A 97 2.75 -13.91 5.82
C ALA A 97 1.50 -14.77 6.06
N ILE A 98 0.69 -14.47 7.09
CA ILE A 98 -0.54 -15.22 7.37
C ILE A 98 -1.55 -15.02 6.25
N LEU A 99 -1.76 -13.77 5.80
CA LEU A 99 -2.66 -13.50 4.67
C LEU A 99 -2.14 -14.14 3.38
N LYS A 100 -0.83 -14.08 3.13
CA LYS A 100 -0.19 -14.75 1.99
C LYS A 100 -0.46 -16.26 2.02
N ASP A 101 -0.27 -16.91 3.16
CA ASP A 101 -0.46 -18.36 3.31
C ASP A 101 -1.94 -18.76 3.16
N GLN A 102 -2.87 -17.93 3.64
CA GLN A 102 -4.31 -18.14 3.44
C GLN A 102 -4.72 -18.08 1.96
N ILE A 103 -4.02 -17.30 1.14
CA ILE A 103 -4.26 -17.19 -0.31
C ILE A 103 -3.58 -18.36 -1.08
N CYS A 104 -2.51 -18.92 -0.54
CA CYS A 104 -1.72 -19.96 -1.20
C CYS A 104 -2.26 -21.37 -0.93
N SER A 105 -3.10 -21.88 -1.83
CA SER A 105 -3.45 -23.30 -1.82
C SER A 105 -2.25 -24.18 -2.20
N ALA A 106 -2.21 -25.39 -1.62
CA ALA A 106 -1.15 -26.36 -1.88
C ALA A 106 -1.09 -26.73 -3.38
N GLY A 107 0.07 -26.52 -4.01
CA GLY A 107 0.28 -26.77 -5.44
C GLY A 107 -0.45 -25.80 -6.39
N GLY A 108 -1.05 -24.74 -5.85
CA GLY A 108 -1.82 -23.76 -6.63
C GLY A 108 -0.96 -22.77 -7.41
N MET A 109 -1.61 -21.95 -8.23
CA MET A 109 -0.95 -20.91 -9.04
C MET A 109 -0.27 -19.85 -8.16
N SER A 110 -0.86 -19.51 -7.01
CA SER A 110 -0.31 -18.51 -6.09
C SER A 110 1.07 -18.90 -5.57
N ILE A 111 1.26 -20.15 -5.12
CA ILE A 111 2.56 -20.58 -4.58
C ILE A 111 3.63 -20.71 -5.67
N ALA A 112 3.24 -21.10 -6.89
CA ALA A 112 4.15 -21.09 -8.04
C ALA A 112 4.60 -19.66 -8.40
N GLY A 113 3.68 -18.69 -8.35
CA GLY A 113 3.98 -17.27 -8.56
C GLY A 113 4.91 -16.71 -7.48
N ILE A 114 4.66 -17.01 -6.21
CA ILE A 114 5.54 -16.61 -5.09
C ILE A 114 6.93 -17.22 -5.27
N HIS A 115 7.03 -18.50 -5.63
CA HIS A 115 8.34 -19.13 -5.88
C HIS A 115 9.13 -18.45 -7.00
N ALA A 116 8.48 -17.89 -8.02
CA ALA A 116 9.16 -17.17 -9.09
C ALA A 116 9.63 -15.75 -8.70
N LEU A 117 9.14 -15.21 -7.58
CA LEU A 117 9.55 -13.91 -7.05
C LEU A 117 10.74 -14.01 -6.07
N GLU A 118 11.01 -15.20 -5.54
CA GLU A 118 12.11 -15.52 -4.59
C GLU A 118 13.34 -16.06 -5.32
#